data_AF-A0A5B0M0T6-F1
#
_entry.id   AF-A0A5B0M0T6-F1
#
_cell.length_a   1.000
_cell.length_b   1.000
_cell.length_c   1.000
_cell.angle_alpha   90.00
_cell.angle_beta   90.00
_cell.angle_gamma   90.00
#
_symmetry.space_group_name_H-M   'P 1'
#
loop_
_entity.id
_entity.type
_entity.pdbx_description
1 polymer ?
#
loop_
_entity_poly.entity_id
_entity_poly.type
_entity_poly.pdbx_seq_one_letter_code
_entity_poly.pdbx_strand_id
1 'polypeptide(L)'
;MIRFKNGKPMYVAPEAHGGRVMLGDSAFNYNVLEHLNGRPVVYAANGTHGMYPQPGQQNYTGLPVAIYDVTDKGHLWDPTLNYKSFFFSNEHGFSYTADTPLKLQSRQRLGWLRFLGYWGDQKPELSNPHQTCIGTMCFYEGGPLGPQSKSLSRGWICGSSDCQPQSTLPTMFRPGGQRANSPYSSSWTNRLNFLSGVLLTFLTAYAIHLT
;
A
#
# COMPACT_ATOMS: atom_id res chain seq x y z
N MET A 1 8.67 -5.07 4.15
CA MET A 1 9.94 -5.55 4.77
C MET A 1 10.48 -6.74 3.99
N ILE A 2 11.81 -6.91 3.92
CA ILE A 2 12.45 -8.13 3.38
C ILE A 2 13.32 -8.73 4.50
N ARG A 3 13.20 -10.04 4.73
CA ARG A 3 14.03 -10.77 5.72
C ARG A 3 15.17 -11.48 5.03
N PHE A 4 16.39 -11.23 5.49
CA PHE A 4 17.58 -11.95 5.06
C PHE A 4 18.00 -12.98 6.12
N LYS A 5 18.53 -14.11 5.66
CA LYS A 5 19.21 -15.12 6.48
C LYS A 5 20.50 -15.51 5.77
N ASN A 6 21.64 -15.36 6.45
CA ASN A 6 22.97 -15.67 5.89
C ASN A 6 23.22 -14.98 4.52
N GLY A 7 22.85 -13.69 4.42
CA GLY A 7 23.00 -12.90 3.20
C GLY A 7 21.98 -13.19 2.09
N LYS A 8 21.09 -14.17 2.25
CA LYS A 8 20.06 -14.52 1.26
C LYS A 8 18.70 -13.98 1.66
N PRO A 9 17.93 -13.36 0.75
CA PRO A 9 16.57 -12.95 1.05
C PRO A 9 15.66 -14.18 1.11
N MET A 10 14.90 -14.29 2.18
CA MET A 10 14.06 -15.45 2.48
C MET A 10 12.57 -15.14 2.32
N TYR A 11 12.15 -13.97 2.77
CA TYR A 11 10.73 -13.60 2.82
C TYR A 11 10.55 -12.12 2.48
N VAL A 12 9.41 -11.81 1.85
CA VAL A 12 8.92 -10.44 1.65
C VAL A 12 7.62 -10.29 2.41
N ALA A 13 7.52 -9.23 3.19
CA ALA A 13 6.32 -8.83 3.89
C ALA A 13 5.85 -7.47 3.36
N PRO A 14 4.99 -7.43 2.33
CA PRO A 14 4.28 -6.22 1.95
C PRO A 14 3.43 -5.72 3.12
N GLU A 15 3.01 -4.46 3.10
CA GLU A 15 2.23 -3.87 4.17
C GLU A 15 1.12 -3.02 3.59
N ALA A 16 -0.09 -3.20 4.11
CA ALA A 16 -1.24 -2.35 3.85
C ALA A 16 -2.01 -2.13 5.16
N HIS A 17 -2.69 -0.98 5.26
CA HIS A 17 -3.74 -0.65 6.24
C HIS A 17 -3.58 -1.29 7.63
N GLY A 18 -2.50 -0.95 8.34
CA GLY A 18 -2.26 -1.45 9.71
C GLY A 18 -1.59 -2.82 9.80
N GLY A 19 -0.87 -3.23 8.75
CA GLY A 19 -0.06 -4.44 8.77
C GLY A 19 -0.75 -5.66 8.16
N ARG A 20 -1.95 -5.52 7.58
CA ARG A 20 -2.71 -6.63 6.97
C ARG A 20 -2.63 -6.52 5.46
N VAL A 21 -2.12 -7.56 4.83
CA VAL A 21 -2.18 -7.73 3.38
C VAL A 21 -3.18 -8.83 3.13
N MET A 22 -4.22 -8.56 2.34
CA MET A 22 -5.24 -9.57 2.03
C MET A 22 -5.99 -10.10 3.28
N LEU A 23 -6.80 -11.16 3.12
CA LEU A 23 -7.61 -11.79 4.18
C LEU A 23 -6.81 -12.57 5.25
N GLY A 24 -5.47 -12.51 5.23
CA GLY A 24 -4.64 -13.26 6.16
C GLY A 24 -3.23 -13.42 5.62
N ASP A 25 -2.27 -13.17 6.49
CA ASP A 25 -0.82 -13.25 6.33
C ASP A 25 -0.13 -12.17 5.48
N SER A 26 0.79 -11.47 6.15
CA SER A 26 1.51 -10.33 5.61
C SER A 26 2.92 -10.70 5.14
N ALA A 27 3.21 -12.00 4.92
CA ALA A 27 4.53 -12.45 4.51
C ALA A 27 4.47 -13.62 3.53
N PHE A 28 5.39 -13.59 2.57
CA PHE A 28 5.48 -14.53 1.46
C PHE A 28 6.92 -15.00 1.33
N ASN A 29 7.12 -16.25 0.92
CA ASN A 29 8.43 -16.73 0.50
C ASN A 29 8.97 -15.84 -0.62
N TYR A 30 10.25 -15.46 -0.54
CA TYR A 30 10.82 -14.48 -1.46
C TYR A 30 10.59 -14.88 -2.92
N ASN A 31 10.77 -16.16 -3.24
CA ASN A 31 10.66 -16.72 -4.59
C ASN A 31 9.24 -16.78 -5.18
N VAL A 32 8.18 -16.56 -4.40
CA VAL A 32 6.80 -16.65 -4.92
C VAL A 32 6.33 -15.34 -5.54
N LEU A 33 7.02 -14.23 -5.25
CA LEU A 33 6.76 -12.93 -5.87
C LEU A 33 7.30 -12.91 -7.31
N GLU A 34 6.76 -11.99 -8.12
CA GLU A 34 7.38 -11.62 -9.38
C GLU A 34 8.79 -11.06 -9.12
N HIS A 35 9.74 -11.42 -9.98
CA HIS A 35 11.10 -10.91 -9.92
C HIS A 35 11.49 -10.20 -11.20
N LEU A 36 12.23 -9.11 -11.03
CA LEU A 36 12.92 -8.44 -12.12
C LEU A 36 14.40 -8.32 -11.76
N ASN A 37 15.28 -8.88 -12.60
CA ASN A 37 16.73 -8.89 -12.38
C ASN A 37 17.12 -9.41 -10.97
N GLY A 38 16.43 -10.45 -10.49
CA GLY A 38 16.67 -11.07 -9.18
C GLY A 38 16.12 -10.31 -7.96
N ARG A 39 15.47 -9.16 -8.14
CA ARG A 39 14.81 -8.36 -7.07
C ARG A 39 13.31 -8.61 -7.07
N PRO A 40 12.64 -8.64 -5.91
CA PRO A 40 11.21 -8.89 -5.85
C PRO A 40 10.47 -7.62 -6.30
N VAL A 41 9.35 -7.81 -6.98
CA VAL A 41 8.43 -6.75 -7.37
C VAL A 41 7.25 -6.74 -6.41
N VAL A 42 6.89 -5.55 -5.91
CA VAL A 42 5.70 -5.31 -5.10
C VAL A 42 4.87 -4.21 -5.77
N TYR A 43 3.56 -4.27 -5.58
CA TYR A 43 2.62 -3.42 -6.30
C TYR A 43 1.97 -2.43 -5.34
N ALA A 44 2.13 -1.14 -5.63
CA ALA A 44 1.49 -0.07 -4.89
C ALA A 44 0.02 0.06 -5.31
N ALA A 45 -0.86 0.25 -4.32
CA ALA A 45 -2.26 0.50 -4.55
C ALA A 45 -2.51 1.89 -5.11
N ASN A 46 -3.47 2.00 -6.03
CA ASN A 46 -3.85 3.26 -6.61
C ASN A 46 -4.62 4.12 -5.59
N GLY A 47 -4.11 5.32 -5.30
CA GLY A 47 -4.75 6.27 -4.39
C GLY A 47 -4.63 5.94 -2.91
N THR A 48 -3.89 4.88 -2.53
CA THR A 48 -3.63 4.50 -1.14
C THR A 48 -2.15 4.17 -0.92
N HIS A 49 -1.76 3.81 0.31
CA HIS A 49 -0.39 3.44 0.66
C HIS A 49 -0.16 1.93 0.73
N GLY A 50 -1.15 1.12 0.35
CA GLY A 50 -1.07 -0.33 0.42
C GLY A 50 -0.06 -0.90 -0.57
N MET A 51 0.78 -1.83 -0.11
CA MET A 51 1.73 -2.57 -0.93
C MET A 51 1.34 -4.05 -0.95
N TYR A 52 1.31 -4.65 -2.14
CA TYR A 52 0.80 -6.00 -2.36
C TYR A 52 1.78 -6.88 -3.15
N PRO A 53 1.70 -8.21 -3.02
CA PRO A 53 2.63 -9.13 -3.67
C PRO A 53 2.29 -9.42 -5.14
N GLN A 54 1.11 -9.00 -5.61
CA GLN A 54 0.64 -9.24 -6.98
C GLN A 54 -0.32 -8.14 -7.46
N PRO A 55 -0.49 -7.94 -8.79
CA PRO A 55 -1.45 -6.98 -9.33
C PRO A 55 -2.90 -7.47 -9.19
N GLY A 56 -3.87 -6.55 -9.20
CA GLY A 56 -5.30 -6.82 -9.20
C GLY A 56 -6.04 -6.24 -8.00
N GLN A 57 -7.28 -6.71 -7.79
CA GLN A 57 -8.15 -6.24 -6.72
C GLN A 57 -7.83 -6.92 -5.37
N GLN A 58 -7.40 -6.13 -4.40
CA GLN A 58 -6.88 -6.59 -3.12
C GLN A 58 -7.94 -6.40 -2.02
N ASN A 59 -8.53 -7.50 -1.54
CA ASN A 59 -9.48 -7.45 -0.42
C ASN A 59 -8.73 -7.56 0.91
N TYR A 60 -8.56 -6.44 1.61
CA TYR A 60 -7.87 -6.38 2.90
C TYR A 60 -8.81 -6.27 4.10
N THR A 61 -10.13 -6.14 3.88
CA THR A 61 -11.10 -5.92 4.96
C THR A 61 -11.85 -7.18 5.37
N GLY A 62 -12.01 -8.16 4.46
CA GLY A 62 -12.80 -9.37 4.73
C GLY A 62 -14.29 -9.14 4.95
N LEU A 63 -14.77 -7.92 4.69
CA LEU A 63 -16.17 -7.55 4.84
C LEU A 63 -16.98 -7.90 3.58
N PRO A 64 -18.30 -8.19 3.72
CA PRO A 64 -19.20 -8.43 2.58
C PRO A 64 -19.34 -7.23 1.63
N VAL A 65 -19.16 -6.01 2.17
CA VAL A 65 -18.98 -4.77 1.40
C VAL A 65 -17.48 -4.53 1.32
N ALA A 66 -16.78 -5.28 0.49
CA ALA A 66 -15.34 -5.20 0.54
C ALA A 66 -14.84 -3.86 -0.02
N ILE A 67 -14.09 -3.17 0.83
CA ILE A 67 -13.24 -2.06 0.44
C ILE A 67 -11.97 -2.71 -0.08
N TYR A 68 -11.67 -2.44 -1.34
CA TYR A 68 -10.54 -3.05 -2.03
C TYR A 68 -9.52 -1.98 -2.41
N ASP A 69 -8.25 -2.35 -2.32
CA ASP A 69 -7.23 -1.66 -3.09
C ASP A 69 -7.20 -2.24 -4.51
N VAL A 70 -6.75 -1.44 -5.46
CA VAL A 70 -6.49 -1.89 -6.83
C VAL A 70 -5.04 -1.62 -7.14
N THR A 71 -4.33 -2.64 -7.58
CA THR A 71 -2.95 -2.57 -8.02
C THR A 71 -2.85 -3.00 -9.48
N ASP A 72 -1.88 -2.45 -10.20
CA ASP A 72 -1.53 -2.91 -11.55
C ASP A 72 0.00 -2.88 -11.73
N LYS A 73 0.50 -3.42 -12.85
CA LYS A 73 1.94 -3.45 -13.11
C LYS A 73 2.53 -2.04 -13.32
N GLY A 74 1.70 -1.09 -13.75
CA GLY A 74 2.02 0.32 -13.88
C GLY A 74 3.39 0.62 -14.48
N HIS A 75 3.97 1.73 -14.03
CA HIS A 75 5.37 2.04 -14.23
C HIS A 75 6.21 1.43 -13.10
N LEU A 76 7.37 0.89 -13.45
CA LEU A 76 8.31 0.42 -12.44
C LEU A 76 8.98 1.59 -11.74
N TRP A 77 8.82 1.67 -10.43
CA TRP A 77 9.68 2.51 -9.59
C TRP A 77 10.85 1.67 -9.07
N ASP A 78 12.04 1.92 -9.63
CA ASP A 78 13.27 1.28 -9.16
C ASP A 78 13.93 2.14 -8.06
N PRO A 79 13.84 1.72 -6.78
CA PRO A 79 14.41 2.50 -5.69
C PRO A 79 15.94 2.59 -5.77
N THR A 80 16.62 1.70 -6.49
CA THR A 80 18.09 1.73 -6.60
C THR A 80 18.62 2.98 -7.31
N LEU A 81 17.78 3.62 -8.13
CA LEU A 81 18.15 4.83 -8.87
C LEU A 81 18.15 6.08 -7.99
N ASN A 82 17.35 6.10 -6.91
CA ASN A 82 17.30 7.23 -5.99
C ASN A 82 16.66 6.80 -4.66
N TYR A 83 17.50 6.50 -3.66
CA TYR A 83 17.06 6.16 -2.31
C TYR A 83 17.96 6.77 -1.25
N LYS A 84 17.42 6.82 -0.03
CA LYS A 84 18.19 6.99 1.19
C LYS A 84 17.96 5.78 2.07
N SER A 85 19.03 5.14 2.51
CA SER A 85 18.94 4.01 3.43
C SER A 85 19.67 4.32 4.73
N PHE A 86 19.21 3.64 5.79
CA PHE A 86 19.72 3.81 7.14
C PHE A 86 19.75 2.44 7.81
N PHE A 87 20.72 2.24 8.68
CA PHE A 87 20.75 1.09 9.56
C PHE A 87 20.03 1.40 10.87
N PHE A 88 19.42 0.38 11.45
CA PHE A 88 18.89 0.42 12.80
C PHE A 88 19.31 -0.84 13.55
N SER A 89 19.78 -0.66 14.79
CA SER A 89 19.98 -1.76 15.74
C SER A 89 19.44 -1.37 17.10
N ASN A 90 19.05 -2.36 17.91
CA ASN A 90 18.60 -2.09 19.29
C ASN A 90 19.72 -1.47 20.15
N GLU A 91 20.97 -1.84 19.90
CA GLU A 91 22.14 -1.38 20.67
C GLU A 91 22.56 0.05 20.31
N HIS A 92 22.65 0.35 19.01
CA HIS A 92 23.24 1.61 18.54
C HIS A 92 22.22 2.60 17.96
N GLY A 93 20.96 2.20 17.82
CA GLY A 93 19.90 2.99 17.20
C GLY A 93 20.14 3.17 15.69
N PHE A 94 19.68 4.32 15.17
CA PHE A 94 19.84 4.64 13.75
C PHE A 94 21.26 5.12 13.40
N SER A 95 21.76 4.66 12.26
CA SER A 95 23.01 5.11 11.65
C SER A 95 22.91 5.15 10.12
N TYR A 96 23.89 5.79 9.48
CA TYR A 96 23.97 5.82 8.02
C TYR A 96 24.48 4.50 7.48
N THR A 97 23.99 4.12 6.30
CA THR A 97 24.53 3.02 5.50
C THR A 97 25.83 3.45 4.81
N ALA A 98 26.65 2.48 4.42
CA ALA A 98 27.98 2.70 3.86
C ALA A 98 28.00 3.48 2.53
N ASP A 99 26.90 3.43 1.78
CA ASP A 99 26.67 4.16 0.54
C ASP A 99 26.38 5.66 0.74
N THR A 100 26.12 6.12 1.98
CA THR A 100 25.96 7.55 2.26
C THR A 100 27.34 8.23 2.38
N PRO A 101 27.67 9.25 1.57
CA PRO A 101 28.96 9.96 1.67
C PRO A 101 29.22 10.53 3.06
N LEU A 102 30.44 10.32 3.61
CA LEU A 102 30.82 10.74 4.97
C LEU A 102 30.51 12.21 5.27
N LYS A 103 30.74 13.12 4.32
CA LYS A 103 30.44 14.56 4.46
C LYS A 103 28.96 14.88 4.67
N LEU A 104 28.06 13.96 4.30
CA LEU A 104 26.62 14.10 4.47
C LEU A 104 26.14 13.46 5.78
N GLN A 105 26.96 12.62 6.40
CA GLN A 105 26.62 11.93 7.63
C GLN A 105 26.72 12.89 8.83
N SER A 106 25.60 13.09 9.50
CA SER A 106 25.52 13.84 10.76
C SER A 106 24.47 13.20 11.65
N ARG A 107 24.82 12.93 12.92
CA ARG A 107 23.90 12.34 13.90
C ARG A 107 22.71 13.26 14.18
N GLN A 108 22.93 14.58 14.13
CA GLN A 108 21.87 15.59 14.28
C GLN A 108 20.83 15.49 13.15
N ARG A 109 21.24 15.11 11.94
CA ARG A 109 20.33 14.92 10.79
C ARG A 109 19.52 13.62 10.81
N LEU A 110 19.74 12.75 11.80
CA LEU A 110 18.93 11.54 12.03
C LEU A 110 17.75 11.79 12.98
N GLY A 111 17.57 13.02 13.47
CA GLY A 111 16.55 13.35 14.46
C GLY A 111 15.13 12.95 14.05
N TRP A 112 14.80 13.09 12.77
CA TRP A 112 13.48 12.73 12.24
C TRP A 112 13.20 11.21 12.33
N LEU A 113 14.21 10.34 12.14
CA LEU A 113 14.04 8.89 12.31
C LEU A 113 13.73 8.52 13.78
N ARG A 114 14.18 9.36 14.72
CA ARG A 114 14.03 9.18 16.17
C ARG A 114 12.79 9.88 16.74
N PHE A 115 12.04 10.59 15.91
CA PHE A 115 10.84 11.29 16.35
C PHE A 115 9.78 10.26 16.78
N LEU A 116 9.36 10.33 18.05
CA LEU A 116 8.40 9.38 18.65
C LEU A 116 6.94 9.84 18.53
N GLY A 117 6.70 11.06 18.05
CA GLY A 117 5.36 11.59 17.83
C GLY A 117 4.73 11.13 16.52
N TYR A 118 3.59 11.73 16.21
CA TYR A 118 2.81 11.48 14.99
C TYR A 118 3.30 12.36 13.83
N TRP A 119 3.42 11.76 12.66
CA TRP A 119 3.82 12.42 11.42
C TRP A 119 2.59 12.87 10.63
N GLY A 120 2.35 14.18 10.60
CA GLY A 120 1.18 14.77 9.96
C GLY A 120 0.19 15.30 10.97
N ASP A 121 -0.99 15.68 10.49
CA ASP A 121 -1.98 16.37 11.29
C ASP A 121 -2.76 15.40 12.20
N GLN A 122 -3.31 15.97 13.28
CA GLN A 122 -4.25 15.25 14.14
C GLN A 122 -5.58 15.07 13.41
N LYS A 123 -6.22 13.90 13.60
CA LYS A 123 -7.58 13.67 13.12
C LYS A 123 -8.52 14.77 13.64
N PRO A 124 -9.27 15.46 12.76
CA PRO A 124 -10.31 16.39 13.17
C PRO A 124 -11.39 15.69 14.02
N GLU A 125 -11.99 16.44 14.94
CA GLU A 125 -13.15 16.00 15.70
C GLU A 125 -14.33 15.64 14.78
N LEU A 126 -15.22 14.76 15.24
CA LEU A 126 -16.40 14.32 14.48
C LEU A 126 -17.40 15.46 14.19
N SER A 127 -17.35 16.53 14.97
CA SER A 127 -18.16 17.75 14.80
C SER A 127 -17.66 18.64 13.65
N ASN A 128 -16.45 18.42 13.15
CA ASN A 128 -15.87 19.26 12.10
C ASN A 128 -16.65 19.10 10.78
N PRO A 129 -17.17 20.19 10.17
CA PRO A 129 -17.99 20.10 8.96
C PRO A 129 -17.23 19.60 7.73
N HIS A 130 -15.90 19.60 7.76
CA HIS A 130 -15.04 19.07 6.69
C HIS A 130 -14.67 17.59 6.91
N GLN A 131 -15.06 17.00 8.04
CA GLN A 131 -14.81 15.60 8.34
C GLN A 131 -16.02 14.76 7.95
N THR A 132 -15.78 13.65 7.25
CA THR A 132 -16.81 12.65 6.96
C THR A 132 -16.31 11.30 7.43
N CYS A 133 -17.15 10.57 8.17
CA CYS A 133 -16.80 9.24 8.69
C CYS A 133 -17.91 8.23 8.39
N ILE A 134 -17.50 6.98 8.16
CA ILE A 134 -18.38 5.81 8.10
C ILE A 134 -17.93 4.86 9.22
N GLY A 135 -18.74 4.76 10.28
CA GLY A 135 -18.33 4.05 11.49
C GLY A 135 -17.07 4.65 12.11
N THR A 136 -16.03 3.83 12.30
CA THR A 136 -14.73 4.26 12.84
C THR A 136 -13.76 4.78 11.77
N MET A 137 -14.13 4.74 10.49
CA MET A 137 -13.27 5.12 9.38
C MET A 137 -13.60 6.55 8.95
N CYS A 138 -12.66 7.47 9.12
CA CYS A 138 -12.83 8.86 8.72
C CYS A 138 -12.03 9.19 7.46
N PHE A 139 -12.46 10.23 6.74
CA PHE A 139 -11.76 10.73 5.56
C PHE A 139 -10.38 11.29 5.94
N TYR A 140 -10.32 12.11 6.99
CA TYR A 140 -9.07 12.55 7.61
C TYR A 140 -8.77 11.70 8.84
N GLU A 141 -7.65 10.98 8.80
CA GLU A 141 -7.10 10.23 9.92
C GLU A 141 -5.85 10.89 10.49
N GLY A 142 -5.50 10.52 11.72
CA GLY A 142 -4.29 11.01 12.35
C GLY A 142 -3.05 10.47 11.63
N GLY A 143 -2.00 11.29 11.56
CA GLY A 143 -0.69 10.87 11.07
C GLY A 143 -0.16 9.61 11.77
N PRO A 144 0.70 8.78 11.13
CA PRO A 144 1.28 7.61 11.78
C PRO A 144 2.36 7.99 12.80
N LEU A 145 2.60 7.14 13.80
CA LEU A 145 3.78 7.25 14.65
C LEU A 145 5.08 7.17 13.83
N GLY A 146 6.12 7.86 14.30
CA GLY A 146 7.39 7.97 13.59
C GLY A 146 8.18 6.67 13.43
N PRO A 147 9.24 6.67 12.59
CA PRO A 147 9.90 5.44 12.13
C PRO A 147 10.38 4.52 13.25
N GLN A 148 10.89 5.07 14.36
CA GLN A 148 11.36 4.27 15.49
C GLN A 148 10.26 3.41 16.13
N SER A 149 8.99 3.81 16.03
CA SER A 149 7.86 3.05 16.58
C SER A 149 7.51 1.79 15.79
N LYS A 150 8.08 1.62 14.58
CA LYS A 150 7.64 0.60 13.60
C LYS A 150 8.22 -0.80 13.81
N SER A 151 8.35 -1.24 15.07
CA SER A 151 8.85 -2.58 15.45
C SER A 151 10.06 -3.04 14.60
N LEU A 152 11.03 -2.15 14.42
CA LEU A 152 12.14 -2.32 13.47
C LEU A 152 13.04 -3.52 13.79
N SER A 153 13.08 -3.93 15.06
CA SER A 153 13.84 -5.07 15.55
C SER A 153 13.00 -6.34 15.76
N ARG A 154 11.82 -6.43 15.15
CA ARG A 154 10.98 -7.63 15.28
C ARG A 154 11.74 -8.91 14.88
N GLY A 155 11.69 -9.92 15.74
CA GLY A 155 12.28 -11.23 15.47
C GLY A 155 11.54 -12.01 14.37
N TRP A 156 10.22 -11.82 14.29
CA TRP A 156 9.35 -12.53 13.36
C TRP A 156 9.02 -11.72 12.11
N ILE A 157 8.80 -12.39 10.98
CA ILE A 157 8.54 -11.72 9.69
C ILE A 157 7.17 -11.02 9.68
N CYS A 158 6.13 -11.68 10.20
CA CYS A 158 4.75 -11.17 10.22
C CYS A 158 4.35 -10.44 11.51
N GLY A 159 5.28 -10.20 12.45
CA GLY A 159 4.97 -9.56 13.73
C GLY A 159 4.42 -10.48 14.83
N SER A 160 4.07 -11.74 14.53
CA SER A 160 3.75 -12.79 15.51
C SER A 160 4.62 -14.03 15.29
N SER A 161 4.79 -14.84 16.34
CA SER A 161 5.51 -16.13 16.28
C SER A 161 4.80 -17.19 15.43
N ASP A 162 3.48 -17.09 15.35
CA ASP A 162 2.65 -18.17 14.81
C ASP A 162 2.40 -18.02 13.31
N CYS A 163 2.82 -16.90 12.73
CA CYS A 163 2.65 -16.67 11.30
C CYS A 163 3.56 -17.57 10.46
N GLN A 164 2.95 -18.20 9.46
CA GLN A 164 3.64 -18.99 8.44
C GLN A 164 3.72 -18.19 7.13
N PRO A 165 4.93 -17.88 6.61
CA PRO A 165 5.06 -17.24 5.32
C PRO A 165 4.41 -18.08 4.21
N GLN A 166 3.66 -17.41 3.35
CA GLN A 166 2.92 -18.05 2.28
C GLN A 166 3.87 -18.58 1.19
N SER A 167 3.66 -19.83 0.79
CA SER A 167 4.44 -20.50 -0.27
C SER A 167 3.81 -20.36 -1.66
N THR A 168 2.62 -19.75 -1.73
CA THR A 168 1.91 -19.45 -2.97
C THR A 168 1.22 -18.09 -2.85
N LEU A 169 1.03 -17.41 -3.97
CA LEU A 169 0.19 -16.22 -4.01
C LEU A 169 -1.30 -16.62 -3.98
N PRO A 170 -2.18 -15.83 -3.33
CA PRO A 170 -3.60 -16.14 -3.27
C PRO A 170 -4.25 -16.00 -4.66
N THR A 171 -5.29 -16.79 -4.93
CA THR A 171 -6.08 -16.63 -6.16
C THR A 171 -6.81 -15.30 -6.14
N MET A 172 -6.62 -14.48 -7.18
CA MET A 172 -7.34 -13.23 -7.32
C MET A 172 -8.76 -13.51 -7.82
N PHE A 173 -9.76 -13.05 -7.08
CA PHE A 173 -11.17 -13.14 -7.51
C PHE A 173 -11.44 -12.41 -8.82
N ARG A 174 -10.61 -11.41 -9.17
CA ARG A 174 -10.56 -10.75 -10.48
C ARG A 174 -9.11 -10.47 -10.88
N PRO A 175 -8.59 -11.06 -11.96
CA PRO A 175 -7.29 -10.69 -12.52
C PRO A 175 -7.26 -9.19 -12.79
N GLY A 176 -6.21 -8.50 -12.36
CA GLY A 176 -6.06 -7.06 -12.59
C GLY A 176 -6.22 -6.73 -14.07
N GLY A 177 -7.29 -6.03 -14.41
CA GLY A 177 -7.69 -5.84 -15.80
C GLY A 177 -8.72 -4.74 -15.96
N GLN A 178 -8.24 -3.64 -16.55
CA GLN A 178 -8.94 -2.43 -16.98
C GLN A 178 -9.31 -1.47 -15.85
N ARG A 179 -8.87 -0.22 -16.06
CA ARG A 179 -9.34 0.96 -15.32
C ARG A 179 -10.87 0.92 -15.32
N ALA A 180 -11.47 0.41 -14.25
CA ALA A 180 -12.85 0.75 -13.94
C ALA A 180 -12.79 2.24 -13.66
N ASN A 181 -13.11 3.03 -14.69
CA ASN A 181 -13.13 4.49 -14.76
C ASN A 181 -13.07 5.12 -13.37
N SER A 182 -11.86 5.32 -12.83
CA SER A 182 -11.73 6.20 -11.68
C SER A 182 -12.04 7.59 -12.23
N PRO A 183 -13.05 8.30 -11.69
CA PRO A 183 -13.36 9.66 -12.14
C PRO A 183 -12.19 10.63 -11.93
N TYR A 184 -11.12 10.18 -11.25
CA TYR A 184 -9.88 10.92 -11.02
C TYR A 184 -8.74 10.55 -11.98
N SER A 185 -8.96 9.71 -12.99
CA SER A 185 -7.92 9.48 -14.01
C SER A 185 -7.78 10.72 -14.89
N SER A 186 -6.62 11.38 -14.82
CA SER A 186 -6.27 12.63 -15.51
C SER A 186 -6.13 12.54 -17.04
N SER A 187 -6.64 11.48 -17.68
CA SER A 187 -6.65 11.38 -19.14
C SER A 187 -7.80 12.20 -19.72
N TRP A 188 -7.46 13.32 -20.34
CA TRP A 188 -8.37 14.24 -21.06
C TRP A 188 -9.24 13.60 -22.15
N THR A 189 -8.97 12.35 -22.53
CA THR A 189 -9.56 11.68 -23.69
C THR A 189 -10.95 11.05 -23.44
N ASN A 190 -11.44 10.95 -22.20
CA ASN A 190 -12.67 10.22 -21.90
C ASN A 190 -13.91 11.07 -21.58
N ARG A 191 -13.84 12.41 -21.64
CA ARG A 191 -15.01 13.27 -21.36
C ARG A 191 -16.11 13.24 -22.43
N LEU A 192 -15.87 12.67 -23.61
CA LEU A 192 -16.85 12.63 -24.70
C LEU A 192 -17.77 11.40 -24.69
N ASN A 193 -17.37 10.29 -24.05
CA ASN A 193 -18.16 9.04 -24.10
C ASN A 193 -19.21 8.92 -22.99
N PHE A 194 -19.17 9.76 -21.96
CA PHE A 194 -20.14 9.70 -20.86
C PHE A 194 -21.46 10.42 -21.16
N LEU A 195 -21.48 11.33 -22.15
CA LEU A 195 -22.68 12.07 -22.56
C LEU A 195 -23.53 11.33 -23.60
N SER A 196 -22.98 10.33 -24.31
CA SER A 196 -23.72 9.57 -25.33
C SER A 196 -24.44 8.34 -24.77
N GLY A 197 -23.95 7.74 -23.68
CA GLY A 197 -24.53 6.52 -23.10
C GLY A 197 -25.76 6.75 -22.21
N VAL A 198 -25.88 7.93 -21.58
CA VAL A 198 -27.01 8.25 -20.70
C VAL A 198 -28.22 8.74 -21.49
N LEU A 199 -28.04 9.28 -22.70
CA LEU A 199 -29.16 9.76 -23.52
C LEU A 199 -29.94 8.63 -24.22
N LEU A 200 -29.33 7.47 -24.46
CA LEU A 200 -29.97 6.37 -25.19
C LEU A 200 -30.84 5.46 -24.31
N THR A 201 -30.67 5.47 -23.00
CA THR A 201 -31.45 4.63 -22.07
C THR A 201 -32.75 5.28 -21.58
N PHE A 202 -32.95 6.59 -21.83
CA PHE A 202 -34.19 7.27 -21.45
C PHE A 202 -35.25 7.35 -22.57
N LEU A 203 -34.93 6.94 -23.80
CA LEU A 203 -35.87 7.00 -24.93
C LEU A 203 -36.60 5.68 -25.25
N THR A 204 -36.27 4.57 -24.58
CA THR A 204 -36.95 3.28 -24.81
C THR A 204 -37.93 2.86 -23.71
N ALA A 205 -38.16 3.71 -22.70
CA ALA A 205 -39.08 3.42 -21.59
C ALA A 205 -40.45 4.15 -21.68
N TYR A 206 -40.74 4.85 -22.77
CA TYR A 206 -41.98 5.63 -22.93
C TYR A 206 -42.75 5.28 -24.22
N ALA A 207 -42.89 3.98 -24.52
CA ALA A 207 -43.70 3.52 -25.64
C ALA A 207 -44.33 2.13 -25.43
N ILE A 208 -44.83 1.83 -24.22
CA ILE A 208 -45.75 0.70 -24.03
C ILE A 208 -46.77 1.09 -22.94
N HIS A 209 -47.74 1.90 -23.30
CA HIS A 209 -49.09 1.93 -22.71
C HIS A 209 -49.93 2.91 -23.54
N LEU A 210 -50.56 2.40 -24.60
CA LEU A 210 -51.76 2.96 -25.24
C LEU A 210 -52.17 2.01 -26.38
N THR A 211 -52.93 0.97 -26.04
CA THR A 211 -54.02 0.37 -26.83
C THR A 211 -54.89 -0.42 -25.87
#